data_AF-A0A924XI18-F1
#
_entry.id   AF-A0A924XI18-F1
#
_cell.length_a   1.000
_cell.length_b   1.000
_cell.length_c   1.000
_cell.angle_alpha   90.00
_cell.angle_beta   90.00
_cell.angle_gamma   90.00
#
_symmetry.space_group_name_H-M   'P 1'
#
loop_
_entity.id
_entity.type
_entity.pdbx_description
1 polymer ?
#
loop_
_entity_poly.entity_id
_entity_poly.type
_entity_poly.pdbx_seq_one_letter_code
_entity_poly.pdbx_strand_id
1 'polypeptide(L)'
;MKFCLIIIAALMFAACVGEKSTPTATFKATTEAAKNKDVNAIKANLSKGSIEFLNKAAEIQKIQLDEAITNQLNLVNFGDKQIETRNETINGDDATLEIKNPITGTWDKLYFTQENERWKIAFDKLFNEMMKKFEEQNAK
;
A
#
# COMPACT_ATOMS: atom_id res chain seq x y z
N MET A 1 -45.12 -40.78 21.65
CA MET A 1 -45.67 -39.40 21.76
C MET A 1 -44.52 -38.43 21.94
N LYS A 2 -44.43 -37.42 21.07
CA LYS A 2 -43.87 -36.05 21.27
C LYS A 2 -42.37 -35.96 21.59
N PHE A 3 -41.51 -35.63 20.61
CA PHE A 3 -41.17 -34.30 20.04
C PHE A 3 -40.24 -33.43 20.89
N CYS A 4 -39.36 -32.74 20.16
CA CYS A 4 -38.44 -31.64 20.50
C CYS A 4 -37.06 -32.05 21.04
N LEU A 5 -36.00 -32.09 20.22
CA LEU A 5 -35.24 -30.94 19.67
C LEU A 5 -34.99 -29.86 20.74
N ILE A 6 -33.72 -29.67 21.11
CA ILE A 6 -33.00 -28.40 20.98
C ILE A 6 -31.50 -28.72 21.12
N ILE A 7 -30.82 -28.63 19.98
CA ILE A 7 -29.35 -28.59 19.86
C ILE A 7 -28.97 -27.15 20.20
N ILE A 8 -28.39 -26.90 21.37
CA ILE A 8 -27.75 -25.60 21.65
C ILE A 8 -26.34 -25.70 21.07
N ALA A 9 -26.23 -25.48 19.76
CA ALA A 9 -24.98 -25.09 19.14
C ALA A 9 -24.72 -23.64 19.55
N ALA A 10 -23.97 -23.46 20.63
CA ALA A 10 -23.37 -22.18 20.96
C ALA A 10 -22.31 -21.87 19.89
N LEU A 11 -22.76 -21.31 18.76
CA LEU A 11 -21.93 -20.56 17.83
C LEU A 11 -21.38 -19.36 18.61
N MET A 12 -20.24 -19.58 19.27
CA MET A 12 -19.34 -18.48 19.59
C MET A 12 -18.89 -17.92 18.25
N PHE A 13 -19.60 -16.90 17.77
CA PHE A 13 -19.00 -15.90 16.90
C PHE A 13 -17.87 -15.28 17.71
N ALA A 14 -16.68 -15.89 17.61
CA ALA A 14 -15.45 -15.15 17.75
C ALA A 14 -15.51 -14.10 16.64
N ALA A 15 -16.07 -12.94 16.97
CA ALA A 15 -15.75 -11.71 16.29
C ALA A 15 -14.25 -11.52 16.52
N CYS A 16 -13.45 -12.15 15.66
CA CYS A 16 -12.14 -11.63 15.33
C CYS A 16 -12.43 -10.22 14.83
N VAL A 17 -12.39 -9.26 15.75
CA VAL A 17 -12.09 -7.87 15.44
C VAL A 17 -10.68 -7.94 14.86
N GLY A 18 -10.59 -8.31 13.58
CA GLY A 18 -9.34 -8.28 12.86
C GLY A 18 -8.85 -6.85 13.00
N GLU A 19 -7.63 -6.69 13.54
CA GLU A 19 -6.96 -5.39 13.54
C GLU A 19 -7.14 -4.78 12.16
N LYS A 20 -7.96 -3.72 12.11
CA LYS A 20 -8.25 -3.04 10.86
C LYS A 20 -6.91 -2.46 10.43
N SER A 21 -6.29 -3.07 9.40
CA SER A 21 -5.00 -2.61 8.89
C SER A 21 -5.08 -1.10 8.66
N THR A 22 -4.00 -0.38 8.93
CA THR A 22 -3.87 1.07 8.68
C THR A 22 -2.89 1.31 7.53
N PRO A 23 -2.95 2.47 6.85
CA PRO A 23 -1.93 2.87 5.87
C PRO A 23 -0.49 2.73 6.40
N THR A 24 -0.24 3.15 7.65
CA THR A 24 1.04 2.98 8.32
C THR A 24 1.42 1.51 8.50
N ALA A 25 0.48 0.64 8.86
CA ALA A 25 0.73 -0.80 8.97
C ALA A 25 1.09 -1.41 7.61
N THR A 26 0.34 -1.06 6.55
CA THR A 26 0.64 -1.49 5.18
C THR A 26 2.01 -1.00 4.72
N PHE A 27 2.37 0.25 5.02
CA PHE A 27 3.68 0.79 4.69
C PHE A 27 4.80 -0.01 5.35
N LYS A 28 4.69 -0.26 6.67
CA LYS A 28 5.67 -1.08 7.41
C LYS A 28 5.80 -2.48 6.80
N ALA A 29 4.68 -3.17 6.58
CA ALA A 29 4.67 -4.49 5.96
C ALA A 29 5.32 -4.49 4.56
N THR A 30 5.08 -3.46 3.75
CA THR A 30 5.71 -3.34 2.43
C THR A 30 7.21 -3.10 2.53
N THR A 31 7.67 -2.25 3.45
CA THR A 31 9.10 -2.00 3.65
C THR A 31 9.84 -3.24 4.16
N GLU A 32 9.20 -4.02 5.03
CA GLU A 32 9.73 -5.31 5.49
C GLU A 32 9.81 -6.33 4.36
N ALA A 33 8.75 -6.46 3.56
CA ALA A 33 8.76 -7.30 2.37
C ALA A 33 9.86 -6.87 1.37
N ALA A 34 10.08 -5.57 1.19
CA ALA A 34 11.15 -5.04 0.35
C ALA A 34 12.55 -5.38 0.88
N LYS A 35 12.78 -5.27 2.20
CA LYS A 35 14.04 -5.71 2.85
C LYS A 35 14.30 -7.20 2.60
N ASN A 36 13.26 -8.02 2.66
CA ASN A 36 13.32 -9.46 2.44
C ASN A 36 13.30 -9.86 0.95
N LYS A 37 13.23 -8.90 0.02
CA LYS A 37 13.06 -9.14 -1.43
C LYS A 37 11.85 -10.02 -1.75
N ASP A 38 10.80 -9.95 -0.93
CA ASP A 38 9.56 -10.70 -1.12
C ASP A 38 8.64 -9.95 -2.09
N VAL A 39 8.89 -10.14 -3.39
CA VAL A 39 8.15 -9.51 -4.48
C VAL A 39 6.66 -9.85 -4.42
N ASN A 40 6.28 -11.03 -3.92
CA ASN A 40 4.89 -11.44 -3.82
C ASN A 40 4.16 -10.69 -2.70
N ALA A 41 4.79 -10.54 -1.53
CA ALA A 41 4.25 -9.72 -0.46
C ALA A 41 4.17 -8.23 -0.84
N ILE A 42 5.15 -7.74 -1.59
CA ILE A 42 5.12 -6.38 -2.14
C ILE A 42 3.94 -6.21 -3.08
N LYS A 43 3.80 -7.07 -4.10
CA LYS A 43 2.64 -7.09 -5.02
C LYS A 43 1.33 -7.09 -4.27
N ALA A 44 1.23 -7.92 -3.23
CA ALA A 44 0.04 -8.01 -2.41
C ALA A 44 -0.28 -6.72 -1.65
N ASN A 45 0.68 -5.82 -1.43
CA ASN A 45 0.48 -4.53 -0.78
C ASN A 45 0.31 -3.36 -1.76
N LEU A 46 0.41 -3.58 -3.08
CA LEU A 46 0.14 -2.57 -4.10
C LEU A 46 -1.34 -2.56 -4.52
N SER A 47 -1.85 -1.39 -4.88
CA SER A 47 -3.21 -1.25 -5.40
C SER A 47 -3.29 -1.88 -6.79
N LYS A 48 -4.50 -2.21 -7.24
CA LYS A 48 -4.71 -2.65 -8.64
C LYS A 48 -4.21 -1.60 -9.63
N GLY A 49 -4.50 -0.32 -9.37
CA GLY A 49 -4.02 0.79 -10.20
C GLY A 49 -2.49 0.85 -10.28
N SER A 50 -1.80 0.57 -9.18
CA SER A 50 -0.34 0.50 -9.15
C SER A 50 0.21 -0.69 -9.92
N ILE A 51 -0.42 -1.87 -9.81
CA ILE A 51 -0.03 -3.04 -10.60
C ILE A 51 -0.22 -2.79 -12.09
N GLU A 52 -1.35 -2.21 -12.50
CA GLU A 52 -1.61 -1.85 -13.89
C GLU A 52 -0.61 -0.82 -14.43
N PHE A 53 -0.31 0.22 -13.64
CA PHE A 53 0.69 1.22 -13.98
C PHE A 53 2.08 0.60 -14.17
N LEU A 54 2.52 -0.23 -13.22
CA LEU A 54 3.81 -0.90 -13.28
C LEU A 54 3.89 -1.92 -14.42
N ASN A 55 2.77 -2.59 -14.74
CA ASN A 55 2.73 -3.49 -15.88
C ASN A 55 2.91 -2.74 -17.21
N LYS A 56 2.23 -1.60 -17.39
CA LYS A 56 2.44 -0.75 -18.56
C LYS A 56 3.88 -0.23 -18.64
N ALA A 57 4.45 0.19 -17.51
CA ALA A 57 5.84 0.62 -17.44
C ALA A 57 6.81 -0.51 -17.81
N ALA A 58 6.53 -1.74 -17.37
CA ALA A 58 7.30 -2.94 -17.68
C ALA A 58 7.26 -3.26 -19.19
N GLU A 59 6.06 -3.20 -19.80
CA GLU A 59 5.86 -3.40 -21.25
C GLU A 59 6.66 -2.39 -22.08
N ILE A 60 6.62 -1.10 -21.70
CA ILE A 60 7.38 -0.04 -22.37
C ILE A 60 8.89 -0.29 -22.26
N GLN A 61 9.36 -0.67 -21.08
CA GLN A 61 10.77 -0.93 -20.79
C GLN A 61 11.24 -2.31 -21.28
N LYS A 62 10.31 -3.16 -21.75
CA LYS A 62 10.57 -4.56 -22.14
C LYS A 62 11.21 -5.38 -21.03
N ILE A 63 10.79 -5.14 -19.78
CA ILE A 63 11.18 -5.90 -18.59
C ILE A 63 9.96 -6.63 -18.02
N GLN A 64 10.19 -7.54 -17.08
CA GLN A 64 9.10 -8.22 -16.40
C GLN A 64 8.45 -7.33 -15.33
N LEU A 65 7.16 -7.55 -15.04
CA LEU A 65 6.45 -6.81 -13.98
C LEU A 65 7.17 -6.91 -12.63
N ASP A 66 7.69 -8.08 -12.27
CA ASP A 66 8.44 -8.31 -11.03
C ASP A 66 9.70 -7.45 -10.95
N GLU A 67 10.37 -7.27 -12.09
CA GLU A 67 11.52 -6.39 -12.22
C GLU A 67 11.11 -4.92 -12.10
N ALA A 68 10.02 -4.52 -12.78
CA ALA A 68 9.49 -3.16 -12.67
C ALA A 68 9.07 -2.80 -11.23
N ILE A 69 8.41 -3.73 -10.53
CA ILE A 69 8.07 -3.59 -9.11
C ILE A 69 9.33 -3.42 -8.28
N THR A 70 10.34 -4.27 -8.50
CA THR A 70 11.60 -4.21 -7.75
C THR A 70 12.34 -2.89 -8.00
N ASN A 71 12.35 -2.39 -9.23
CA ASN A 71 12.95 -1.10 -9.57
C ASN A 71 12.24 0.07 -8.87
N GLN A 72 10.91 0.01 -8.78
CA GLN A 72 10.09 1.04 -8.13
C GLN A 72 10.21 1.03 -6.60
N LEU A 73 10.55 -0.11 -5.99
CA LEU A 73 10.77 -0.20 -4.54
C LEU A 73 11.87 0.74 -4.05
N ASN A 74 12.83 1.13 -4.90
CA ASN A 74 13.85 2.11 -4.53
C ASN A 74 13.26 3.48 -4.11
N LEU A 75 12.01 3.78 -4.46
CA LEU A 75 11.31 4.99 -4.01
C LEU A 75 10.85 4.91 -2.55
N VAL A 76 10.73 3.72 -1.98
CA VAL A 76 10.22 3.49 -0.62
C VAL A 76 11.15 2.63 0.25
N ASN A 77 12.18 2.03 -0.34
CA ASN A 77 13.18 1.22 0.32
C ASN A 77 14.43 2.06 0.60
N PHE A 78 14.58 2.52 1.83
CA PHE A 78 15.74 3.27 2.28
C PHE A 78 16.78 2.39 3.00
N GLY A 79 16.81 1.09 2.65
CA GLY A 79 17.67 0.10 3.28
C GLY A 79 17.26 -0.16 4.73
N ASP A 80 18.25 -0.28 5.63
CA ASP A 80 18.01 -0.61 7.04
C ASP A 80 17.50 0.57 7.88
N LYS A 81 17.46 1.78 7.30
CA LYS A 81 17.03 2.97 8.04
C LYS A 81 15.56 2.85 8.45
N GLN A 82 15.29 3.13 9.72
CA GLN A 82 13.92 3.28 10.19
C GLN A 82 13.35 4.57 9.58
N ILE A 83 12.24 4.44 8.86
CA ILE A 83 11.57 5.57 8.21
C ILE A 83 10.56 6.14 9.20
N GLU A 84 10.70 7.42 9.52
CA GLU A 84 9.72 8.13 10.34
C GLU A 84 8.45 8.38 9.52
N THR A 85 7.30 8.20 10.16
CA THR A 85 5.97 8.39 9.53
C THR A 85 5.14 9.36 10.35
N ARG A 86 4.34 10.22 9.71
CA ARG A 86 3.40 11.12 10.40
C ARG A 86 2.17 11.43 9.54
N ASN A 87 1.23 12.18 10.11
CA ASN A 87 0.08 12.76 9.40
C ASN A 87 -0.73 11.74 8.58
N GLU A 88 -0.95 10.54 9.12
CA GLU A 88 -1.88 9.60 8.50
C GLU A 88 -3.28 10.21 8.46
N THR A 89 -3.87 10.27 7.26
CA THR A 89 -5.21 10.81 7.04
C THR A 89 -6.02 9.81 6.22
N ILE A 90 -7.19 9.43 6.70
CA ILE A 90 -8.11 8.48 6.05
C ILE A 90 -9.37 9.24 5.63
N ASN A 91 -9.73 9.15 4.35
CA ASN A 91 -10.88 9.77 3.73
C ASN A 91 -11.65 8.72 2.91
N GLY A 92 -12.58 8.01 3.56
CA GLY A 92 -13.29 6.90 2.94
C GLY A 92 -12.33 5.77 2.55
N ASP A 93 -12.34 5.39 1.27
CA ASP A 93 -11.49 4.33 0.72
C ASP A 93 -10.11 4.84 0.30
N ASP A 94 -9.78 6.11 0.56
CA ASP A 94 -8.47 6.69 0.25
C ASP A 94 -7.77 7.18 1.52
N ALA A 95 -6.44 7.13 1.49
CA ALA A 95 -5.64 7.65 2.59
C ALA A 95 -4.29 8.19 2.14
N THR A 96 -3.68 9.00 3.00
CA THR A 96 -2.32 9.52 2.81
C THR A 96 -1.48 9.32 4.05
N LEU A 97 -0.17 9.14 3.86
CA LEU A 97 0.83 9.08 4.93
C LEU A 97 2.02 9.94 4.54
N GLU A 98 2.55 10.76 5.46
CA GLU A 98 3.83 11.42 5.23
C GLU A 98 4.96 10.53 5.75
N ILE A 99 5.97 10.32 4.91
CA ILE A 99 7.19 9.59 5.23
C ILE A 99 8.38 10.53 5.18
N LYS A 100 9.30 10.40 6.13
CA LYS A 100 10.52 11.20 6.12
C LYS A 100 11.56 10.55 5.23
N ASN A 101 12.00 11.26 4.20
CA ASN A 101 13.12 10.86 3.38
C ASN A 101 14.42 10.99 4.20
N PRO A 102 15.14 9.90 4.48
CA PRO A 102 16.34 9.93 5.31
C PRO A 102 17.57 10.48 4.59
N ILE A 103 17.48 10.80 3.29
CA ILE A 103 18.56 11.42 2.50
C ILE A 103 18.37 12.94 2.47
N THR A 104 17.18 13.41 2.12
CA THR A 104 16.88 14.85 1.96
C THR A 104 16.33 15.49 3.24
N GLY A 105 15.83 14.68 4.18
CA GLY A 105 15.09 15.15 5.36
C GLY A 105 13.68 15.67 5.05
N THR A 106 13.23 15.60 3.79
CA THR A 106 11.90 16.06 3.37
C THR A 106 10.82 15.08 3.80
N TRP A 107 9.60 15.58 3.95
CA TRP A 107 8.43 14.76 4.19
C TRP A 107 7.69 14.55 2.87
N ASP A 108 7.76 13.33 2.37
CA ASP A 108 7.14 12.92 1.12
C ASP A 108 5.78 12.27 1.41
N LYS A 109 4.77 12.57 0.59
CA LYS A 109 3.41 12.06 0.79
C LYS A 109 3.22 10.78 -0.02
N LEU A 110 2.88 9.69 0.66
CA LEU A 110 2.40 8.44 0.07
C LEU A 110 0.88 8.39 0.05
N TYR A 111 0.35 7.70 -0.95
CA TYR A 111 -1.07 7.54 -1.20
C TYR A 111 -1.47 6.08 -1.06
N PHE A 112 -2.67 5.85 -0.55
CA PHE A 112 -3.22 4.52 -0.31
C PHE A 112 -4.67 4.47 -0.76
N THR A 113 -5.11 3.27 -1.15
CA THR A 113 -6.52 2.95 -1.44
C THR A 113 -6.89 1.66 -0.75
N GLN A 114 -8.10 1.60 -0.19
CA GLN A 114 -8.65 0.41 0.44
C GLN A 114 -9.28 -0.49 -0.62
N GLU A 115 -8.82 -1.73 -0.69
CA GLU A 115 -9.32 -2.75 -1.61
C GLU A 115 -9.58 -4.04 -0.84
N ASN A 116 -10.81 -4.55 -0.91
CA ASN A 116 -11.23 -5.73 -0.14
C ASN A 116 -10.87 -5.60 1.34
N GLU A 117 -11.25 -4.46 1.94
CA GLU A 117 -11.02 -4.11 3.35
C GLU A 117 -9.54 -3.99 3.77
N ARG A 118 -8.59 -4.03 2.81
CA ARG A 118 -7.15 -3.91 3.06
C ARG A 118 -6.57 -2.68 2.37
N TRP A 119 -5.79 -1.89 3.10
CA TRP A 119 -5.05 -0.77 2.51
C TRP A 119 -3.94 -1.27 1.59
N LYS A 120 -3.78 -0.58 0.47
CA LYS A 120 -2.76 -0.81 -0.53
C LYS A 120 -2.06 0.51 -0.88
N ILE A 121 -0.77 0.45 -1.18
CA ILE A 121 -0.03 1.61 -1.69
C ILE A 121 -0.47 1.90 -3.13
N ALA A 122 -0.80 3.15 -3.41
CA ALA A 122 -1.26 3.66 -4.70
C ALA A 122 -0.18 4.53 -5.37
N PHE A 123 0.84 3.90 -5.96
CA PHE A 123 1.91 4.56 -6.72
C PHE A 123 1.40 5.29 -7.97
N ASP A 124 0.33 4.79 -8.59
CA ASP A 124 -0.34 5.46 -9.70
C ASP A 124 -0.79 6.88 -9.29
N LYS A 125 -1.35 7.03 -8.07
CA LYS A 125 -1.75 8.34 -7.52
C LYS A 125 -0.56 9.22 -7.20
N LEU A 126 0.51 8.66 -6.64
CA LEU A 126 1.76 9.38 -6.42
C LEU A 126 2.31 9.96 -7.72
N PHE A 127 2.37 9.14 -8.79
CA PHE A 127 2.85 9.56 -10.10
C PHE A 127 1.98 10.66 -10.71
N ASN A 128 0.66 10.49 -10.68
CA ASN A 128 -0.27 11.50 -11.20
C ASN A 128 -0.13 12.85 -10.47
N GLU A 129 0.04 12.84 -9.16
CA GLU A 129 0.30 14.06 -8.38
C GLU A 129 1.63 14.73 -8.77
N MET A 130 2.69 13.95 -8.97
CA MET A 130 3.99 14.50 -9.41
C MET A 130 3.88 15.14 -10.81
N MET A 131 3.21 14.47 -11.75
CA MET A 131 3.00 14.99 -13.10
C MET A 131 2.18 16.27 -13.08
N LYS A 132 1.09 16.30 -12.31
CA LYS A 132 0.27 17.51 -12.13
C LYS A 132 1.09 18.68 -11.60
N LYS A 133 1.92 18.47 -10.57
CA LYS A 133 2.81 19.51 -10.02
C LYS A 133 3.82 20.01 -11.04
N PHE A 134 4.37 19.12 -11.84
CA PHE A 134 5.32 19.48 -12.90
C PHE A 134 4.64 20.35 -13.98
N GLU A 135 3.44 19.99 -14.41
CA GLU A 135 2.66 20.80 -15.37
C GLU A 135 2.32 22.18 -14.81
N GLU A 136 1.85 22.27 -13.56
CA GLU A 136 1.54 23.54 -12.89
C GLU A 136 2.75 24.45 -12.72
N GLN A 137 3.95 23.89 -12.56
CA GLN A 137 5.20 24.64 -12.47
C GLN A 137 5.66 25.17 -13.83
N ASN A 138 5.46 24.41 -14.91
CA ASN A 138 5.85 24.80 -16.26
C ASN A 138 4.80 25.65 -16.99
N ALA A 139 3.57 25.70 -16.48
CA ALA A 139 2.51 26.57 -16.97
C ALA A 139 2.58 28.01 -16.41
N LYS A 140 3.57 28.30 -15.55
CA LYS A 140 3.89 29.63 -15.00
C LYS A 140 5.10 30.22 -15.71
#